data_AF-A0A378A8V7-F1
#
_entry.id   AF-A0A378A8V7-F1
#
_cell.length_a   1.000
_cell.length_b   1.000
_cell.length_c   1.000
_cell.angle_alpha   90.00
_cell.angle_beta   90.00
_cell.angle_gamma   90.00
#
_symmetry.space_group_name_H-M   'P 1'
#
loop_
_entity.id
_entity.type
_entity.pdbx_description
1 polymer ?
#
loop_
_entity_poly.entity_id
_entity_poly.type
_entity_poly.pdbx_seq_one_letter_code
_entity_poly.pdbx_strand_id
1 'polypeptide(L)'
;MKTIGLLGGMSWESTIPYYRLINEGVKARLGGLHSASLVLHSVDFHDIEACQSAGDWDRAGEILAEAAVGLQQAGRRHCPVHQHHA
;
A
#
# COMPACT_ATOMS: atom_id res chain seq x y z
N MET A 1 12.97 1.58 -10.97
CA MET A 1 11.99 0.59 -10.45
C MET A 1 10.60 1.22 -10.53
N LYS A 2 9.53 0.47 -10.83
CA LYS A 2 8.16 1.02 -10.79
C LYS A 2 7.70 1.14 -9.33
N THR A 3 6.93 2.18 -9.00
CA THR A 3 6.31 2.33 -7.68
C THR A 3 5.16 1.33 -7.53
N ILE A 4 5.14 0.59 -6.43
CA ILE A 4 4.08 -0.37 -6.11
C ILE A 4 3.03 0.31 -5.23
N GLY A 5 1.75 0.24 -5.62
CA GLY A 5 0.64 0.59 -4.74
C GLY A 5 0.21 -0.62 -3.93
N LEU A 6 0.16 -0.51 -2.60
CA LEU A 6 -0.34 -1.56 -1.71
C LEU A 6 -1.62 -1.08 -1.03
N LEU A 7 -2.72 -1.80 -1.23
CA LEU A 7 -3.92 -1.69 -0.41
C LEU A 7 -3.76 -2.66 0.76
N GLY A 8 -3.77 -2.13 1.98
CA GLY A 8 -3.60 -2.91 3.21
C GLY A 8 -4.60 -2.49 4.28
N GLY A 9 -4.39 -2.97 5.50
CA GLY A 9 -5.29 -2.70 6.62
C GLY A 9 -6.45 -3.68 6.75
N MET A 10 -6.42 -4.85 6.08
CA MET A 10 -7.48 -5.87 6.14
C MET A 10 -6.98 -7.27 6.57
N SER A 11 -6.38 -7.45 7.75
CA SER A 11 -6.06 -6.45 8.78
C SER A 11 -4.68 -5.79 8.58
N TRP A 12 -4.29 -4.88 9.46
CA TRP A 12 -2.98 -4.21 9.37
C TRP A 12 -1.82 -5.15 9.72
N GLU A 13 -2.04 -6.12 10.61
CA GLU A 13 -1.03 -7.12 11.00
C GLU A 13 -0.57 -7.94 9.79
N SER A 14 -1.50 -8.28 8.89
CA SER A 14 -1.19 -9.01 7.66
C SER A 14 -0.51 -8.14 6.60
N THR A 15 -0.57 -6.81 6.73
CA THR A 15 0.04 -5.87 5.78
C THR A 15 1.55 -5.70 6.02
N ILE A 16 2.00 -5.80 7.27
CA ILE A 16 3.42 -5.74 7.65
C ILE A 16 4.31 -6.73 6.88
N PRO A 17 3.98 -8.03 6.82
CA PRO A 17 4.82 -8.99 6.11
C PRO A 17 4.92 -8.67 4.61
N TYR A 18 3.88 -8.11 3.96
CA TYR A 18 3.99 -7.69 2.57
C TYR A 18 5.02 -6.58 2.38
N TYR A 19 4.96 -5.52 3.18
CA TYR A 19 5.95 -4.44 3.11
C TYR A 19 7.37 -4.96 3.32
N ARG A 20 7.56 -5.85 4.30
CA ARG A 20 8.85 -6.45 4.61
C ARG A 20 9.38 -7.27 3.43
N LEU A 21 8.60 -8.25 2.96
CA LEU A 21 9.02 -9.18 1.90
C LEU A 21 9.32 -8.45 0.59
N ILE A 22 8.55 -7.42 0.25
CA ILE A 22 8.79 -6.60 -0.95
C ILE A 22 10.15 -5.90 -0.85
N ASN A 23 10.47 -5.28 0.29
CA ASN A 23 11.75 -4.60 0.50
C ASN A 23 12.92 -5.59 0.53
N GLU A 24 12.77 -6.73 1.21
CA GLU A 24 13.77 -7.79 1.25
C GLU A 24 14.07 -8.33 -0.16
N GLY A 25 13.03 -8.56 -0.98
CA GLY A 25 13.20 -8.98 -2.37
C GLY A 25 13.95 -7.97 -3.24
N VAL A 26 13.65 -6.67 -3.07
CA VAL A 26 14.38 -5.60 -3.80
C VAL A 26 15.84 -5.53 -3.35
N LYS A 27 16.10 -5.57 -2.05
CA LYS A 27 17.45 -5.58 -1.50
C LYS A 27 18.25 -6.80 -1.97
N ALA A 28 17.63 -7.99 -1.99
CA ALA A 28 18.28 -9.21 -2.46
C ALA A 28 18.67 -9.13 -3.95
N ARG A 29 17.86 -8.45 -4.77
CA ARG A 29 18.10 -8.35 -6.22
C ARG A 29 19.05 -7.22 -6.62
N LEU A 30 19.00 -6.08 -5.93
CA LEU A 30 19.78 -4.87 -6.29
C LEU A 30 20.98 -4.63 -5.36
N GLY A 31 21.02 -5.24 -4.18
CA GLY A 31 22.11 -5.11 -3.22
C GLY A 31 22.16 -3.76 -2.49
N GLY A 32 23.20 -3.58 -1.68
CA GLY A 32 23.46 -2.33 -0.97
C GLY A 32 22.32 -1.88 -0.06
N LEU A 33 21.93 -0.62 -0.20
CA LEU A 33 20.85 0.04 0.55
C LEU A 33 19.58 0.22 -0.30
N HIS A 34 19.42 -0.54 -1.39
CA HIS A 34 18.22 -0.47 -2.20
C HIS A 34 16.99 -0.97 -1.44
N SER A 35 15.92 -0.18 -1.49
CA SER A 35 14.60 -0.48 -0.95
C SER A 35 13.53 -0.32 -2.03
N ALA A 36 12.35 -0.85 -1.76
CA ALA A 36 11.24 -0.75 -2.69
C ALA A 36 10.60 0.65 -2.68
N SER A 37 10.29 1.18 -3.86
CA SER A 37 9.45 2.38 -3.99
C SER A 37 8.00 1.94 -3.93
N LEU A 38 7.27 2.39 -2.90
CA LEU A 38 5.91 1.96 -2.63
C LEU A 38 5.05 3.06 -2.02
N VAL A 39 3.75 2.97 -2.26
CA VAL A 39 2.71 3.76 -1.59
C VAL A 39 1.74 2.76 -0.95
N LEU A 40 1.54 2.88 0.36
CA LEU A 40 0.59 2.07 1.11
C LEU A 40 -0.64 2.92 1.43
N HIS A 41 -1.82 2.43 1.08
CA HIS A 41 -3.09 2.93 1.60
C HIS A 41 -3.63 1.87 2.55
N SER A 42 -3.66 2.19 3.83
CA SER A 42 -4.23 1.32 4.87
C SER A 42 -5.65 1.79 5.14
N VAL A 43 -6.64 0.95 4.83
CA VAL A 43 -8.04 1.23 5.17
C VAL A 43 -8.27 1.00 6.66
N ASP A 44 -9.35 1.57 7.19
CA ASP A 44 -9.89 1.11 8.48
C ASP A 44 -10.58 -0.24 8.24
N PHE A 45 -10.10 -1.29 8.93
CA PHE A 45 -10.65 -2.62 8.75
C PHE A 45 -12.10 -2.70 9.24
N HIS A 46 -12.47 -1.88 10.21
CA HIS A 46 -13.80 -1.91 10.80
C HIS A 46 -14.88 -1.63 9.76
N ASP A 47 -14.67 -0.62 8.91
CA ASP A 47 -15.63 -0.25 7.86
C ASP A 47 -15.80 -1.37 6.83
N ILE A 48 -14.69 -2.03 6.47
CA ILE A 48 -14.72 -3.16 5.53
C ILE A 48 -15.41 -4.38 6.14
N GLU A 49 -15.09 -4.72 7.39
CA GLU A 49 -15.69 -5.84 8.10
C GLU A 49 -17.20 -5.64 8.29
N ALA A 50 -17.63 -4.43 8.65
CA ALA A 50 -19.04 -4.08 8.77
C ALA A 50 -19.81 -4.31 7.45
N CYS A 51 -19.22 -3.93 6.32
CA CYS A 51 -19.81 -4.19 5.00
C CYS A 51 -19.89 -5.70 4.71
N GLN A 52 -18.83 -6.47 4.99
CA GLN A 52 -18.81 -7.92 4.79
C GLN A 52 -19.86 -8.64 5.65
N SER A 53 -19.95 -8.28 6.92
CA SER A 53 -20.91 -8.83 7.88
C SER A 53 -22.36 -8.50 7.51
N ALA A 54 -22.61 -7.33 6.90
CA ALA A 54 -23.91 -6.97 6.35
C ALA A 54 -24.21 -7.59 4.97
N GLY A 55 -23.23 -8.24 4.33
CA GLY A 55 -23.34 -8.74 2.96
C GLY A 55 -23.31 -7.66 1.88
N ASP A 56 -22.92 -6.43 2.24
CA ASP A 56 -22.85 -5.26 1.36
C ASP A 56 -21.50 -5.21 0.62
N TRP A 57 -21.33 -6.13 -0.33
CA TRP A 57 -20.11 -6.24 -1.12
C TRP A 57 -19.92 -5.08 -2.09
N ASP A 58 -21.00 -4.45 -2.53
CA ASP A 58 -20.95 -3.29 -3.41
C ASP A 58 -20.30 -2.11 -2.69
N ARG A 59 -20.74 -1.82 -1.46
CA ARG A 59 -20.13 -0.76 -0.65
C ARG A 59 -18.68 -1.04 -0.30
N ALA A 60 -18.35 -2.27 0.07
CA ALA A 60 -16.95 -2.67 0.29
C ALA A 60 -16.10 -2.45 -0.98
N GLY A 61 -16.65 -2.78 -2.15
CA GLY A 61 -16.01 -2.56 -3.45
C GLY A 61 -15.76 -1.08 -3.74
N GLU A 62 -16.71 -0.20 -3.45
CA GLU A 62 -16.57 1.25 -3.61
C GLU A 62 -15.40 1.79 -2.77
N ILE A 63 -15.34 1.44 -1.49
CA ILE A 63 -14.27 1.89 -0.57
C ILE A 63 -12.89 1.47 -1.12
N LEU A 64 -12.77 0.22 -1.56
CA LEU A 64 -11.51 -0.29 -2.11
C LEU A 64 -11.16 0.33 -3.47
N ALA A 65 -12.15 0.62 -4.31
CA ALA A 65 -11.95 1.27 -5.60
C ALA A 65 -11.47 2.72 -5.41
N GLU A 66 -12.06 3.47 -4.49
CA GLU A 66 -11.63 4.83 -4.15
C GLU A 66 -10.18 4.84 -3.65
N ALA A 67 -9.83 3.90 -2.75
CA ALA A 67 -8.47 3.74 -2.26
C ALA A 67 -7.48 3.39 -3.39
N ALA A 68 -7.86 2.51 -4.33
CA ALA A 68 -7.06 2.15 -5.49
C ALA A 68 -6.80 3.35 -6.42
N VAL A 69 -7.83 4.16 -6.68
CA VAL A 69 -7.70 5.39 -7.48
C VAL A 69 -6.74 6.36 -6.78
N GLY A 70 -6.86 6.54 -5.47
CA GLY A 70 -5.94 7.35 -4.68
C GLY A 70 -4.49 6.88 -4.83
N LEU A 71 -4.25 5.58 -4.73
CA LEU A 71 -2.92 4.98 -4.94
C LEU A 71 -2.39 5.21 -6.35
N GLN A 72 -3.22 5.07 -7.38
CA GLN A 72 -2.80 5.33 -8.77
C GLN A 72 -2.33 6.78 -8.95
N GLN A 73 -3.02 7.73 -8.35
CA GLN A 73 -2.65 9.15 -8.41
C GLN A 73 -1.41 9.47 -7.58
N ALA A 74 -1.25 8.83 -6.42
CA ALA A 74 -0.06 8.98 -5.58
C ALA A 74 1.19 8.37 -6.23
N GLY A 75 1.07 7.17 -6.82
CA GLY A 75 2.16 6.49 -7.52
C GLY A 75 2.62 7.19 -8.80
N ARG A 76 1.75 8.02 -9.41
CA ARG A 76 2.11 8.90 -10.54
C ARG A 76 2.93 10.11 -10.11
N ARG A 77 2.82 10.56 -8.86
CA ARG A 77 3.63 11.65 -8.31
C ARG A 77 4.97 11.08 -7.86
N HIS A 78 5.94 11.02 -8.77
CA HIS A 78 7.34 10.98 -8.39
C HIS A 78 7.65 12.32 -7.69
N CYS A 79 7.54 12.36 -6.36
CA CYS A 79 8.02 13.47 -5.56
C CYS A 79 9.49 13.16 -5.22
N PRO A 80 10.49 13.83 -5.84
CA PRO A 80 11.87 13.66 -5.44
C PRO A 80 11.99 14.28 -4.06
N VAL A 81 11.99 13.46 -3.03
CA VAL A 81 12.29 13.92 -1.67
C VAL A 81 13.77 14.31 -1.67
N HIS A 82 14.06 15.60 -1.74
CA HIS A 82 15.37 16.15 -1.42
C HIS A 82 15.65 15.83 0.05
N GLN A 83 16.38 14.75 0.30
CA GLN A 83 16.98 14.51 1.61
C GLN A 83 18.08 15.55 1.80
N HIS A 84 17.78 16.60 2.57
CA HIS A 84 18.83 17.40 3.19
C HIS A 84 19.51 16.49 4.23
N HIS A 85 20.77 16.16 3.95
CA HIS A 85 21.66 15.55 4.94
C HIS A 85 21.73 16.44 6.18
N ALA A 86 21.38 15.86 7.33
CA ALA A 86 21.84 16.29 8.65
C ALA A 86 23.01 15.41 9.08
#